data_AF-A0A950N1A0-F1
#
_entry.id   AF-A0A950N1A0-F1
#
_cell.length_a   1.000
_cell.length_b   1.000
_cell.length_c   1.000
_cell.angle_alpha   90.00
_cell.angle_beta   90.00
_cell.angle_gamma   90.00
#
_symmetry.space_group_name_H-M   'P 1'
#
loop_
_entity.id
_entity.type
_entity.pdbx_description
1 polymer ?
#
loop_
_entity_poly.entity_id
_entity_poly.type
_entity_poly.pdbx_seq_one_letter_code
_entity_poly.pdbx_strand_id
1 'polypeptide(L)'
;MSDIISARCFGCGHTIKVPAGLGGKKARCPQCTNTINIPNPNDTQTEDIVSDADLPEVAVDGQKFVPEEGDAPHPDAVTPEPPVEDPSEARRRNSGTGVRRAVSQSITSASHPRVQRSGTQARYSPPPAPAKPAPSSNQGMIIGIVLGVVALLVIAFVVVGKKDPGKLPHQPKAGRDKDKERDPAPKTPQYSAEDQALVARTLDYAAAVNRGDAGQVFRFYTYDPEEERKVRIRATELVDQKVTYENPQVKSVSAASGTVTFTHGAGKEKSLQWKQVDNVWMIAEKPSP
;
A
#
# COMPACT_ATOMS: atom_id res chain seq x y z
N MET A 1 11.45 -18.65 43.91
CA MET A 1 12.04 -18.81 42.56
C MET A 1 11.35 -17.78 41.69
N SER A 2 12.08 -16.90 41.01
CA SER A 2 11.47 -15.86 40.18
C SER A 2 10.99 -16.46 38.87
N ASP A 3 9.72 -16.27 38.53
CA ASP A 3 9.15 -16.75 37.27
C ASP A 3 9.90 -16.15 36.08
N ILE A 4 10.11 -16.95 35.04
CA ILE A 4 10.82 -16.54 33.82
C ILE A 4 9.79 -16.44 32.70
N ILE A 5 9.75 -15.28 32.05
CA ILE A 5 8.90 -15.03 30.89
C ILE A 5 9.75 -14.96 29.62
N SER A 6 9.20 -15.39 28.49
CA SER A 6 9.86 -15.35 27.19
C SER A 6 9.24 -14.27 26.30
N ALA A 7 10.06 -13.43 25.67
CA ALA A 7 9.61 -12.39 24.75
C ALA A 7 10.38 -12.50 23.41
N ARG A 8 9.68 -12.35 22.28
CA ARG A 8 10.29 -12.38 20.94
C ARG A 8 10.70 -10.98 20.50
N CYS A 9 11.91 -10.82 19.97
CA CYS A 9 12.36 -9.54 19.42
C CYS A 9 11.78 -9.30 18.02
N PHE A 10 11.06 -8.19 17.84
CA PHE A 10 10.53 -7.76 16.52
C PHE A 10 11.59 -7.37 15.49
N GLY A 11 12.84 -7.18 15.91
CA GLY A 11 13.96 -6.83 15.03
C GLY A 11 14.55 -8.03 14.31
N CYS A 12 15.03 -9.01 15.08
CA CYS A 12 15.77 -10.17 14.57
C CYS A 12 15.08 -11.51 14.84
N GLY A 13 13.89 -11.52 15.46
CA GLY A 13 13.14 -12.72 15.78
C GLY A 13 13.66 -13.52 16.97
N HIS A 14 14.78 -13.13 17.59
CA HIS A 14 15.37 -13.86 18.72
C HIS A 14 14.49 -13.80 19.97
N THR A 15 14.28 -14.95 20.61
CA THR A 15 13.51 -15.08 21.85
C THR A 15 14.41 -14.87 23.07
N ILE A 16 14.11 -13.86 23.88
CA ILE A 16 14.82 -13.58 25.12
C ILE A 16 14.04 -14.15 26.32
N LYS A 17 14.76 -14.70 27.29
CA LYS A 17 14.21 -15.12 28.58
C LYS A 17 14.56 -14.06 29.62
N VAL A 18 13.54 -13.51 30.27
CA VAL A 18 13.69 -12.43 31.25
C VAL A 18 12.90 -12.75 32.53
N PRO A 19 13.35 -12.28 33.71
CA PRO A 19 12.58 -12.45 34.94
C PRO A 19 11.24 -11.72 34.86
N ALA A 20 10.19 -12.30 35.45
CA ALA A 20 8.83 -11.75 35.49
C ALA A 20 8.76 -10.32 36.09
N GLY A 21 9.67 -9.97 37.00
CA GLY A 21 9.76 -8.60 37.56
C GLY A 21 10.19 -7.51 36.56
N LEU A 22 10.55 -7.90 35.33
CA LEU A 22 10.79 -7.00 34.19
C LEU A 22 9.61 -6.95 33.20
N GLY A 23 8.51 -7.66 33.48
CA GLY A 23 7.26 -7.53 32.73
C GLY A 23 6.78 -6.07 32.66
N GLY A 24 6.32 -5.65 31.49
CA GLY A 24 5.89 -4.28 31.21
C GLY A 24 7.03 -3.27 30.98
N LYS A 25 8.30 -3.66 31.14
CA LYS A 25 9.45 -2.78 30.93
C LYS A 25 10.07 -2.96 29.54
N LYS A 26 10.88 -1.98 29.14
CA LYS A 26 11.68 -2.00 27.92
C LYS A 26 13.02 -2.70 28.17
N ALA A 27 13.38 -3.66 27.32
CA ALA A 27 14.68 -4.32 27.34
C ALA A 27 15.36 -4.24 25.96
N ARG A 28 16.69 -4.35 25.92
CA ARG A 28 17.44 -4.43 24.65
C ARG A 28 17.66 -5.88 24.26
N CYS A 29 17.43 -6.19 22.98
CA CYS A 29 17.74 -7.50 22.42
C CYS A 29 19.27 -7.72 22.40
N PRO A 30 19.77 -8.87 22.88
CA PRO A 30 21.20 -9.16 22.89
C PRO A 30 21.81 -9.38 21.49
N GLN A 31 20.99 -9.69 20.49
CA GLN A 31 21.44 -9.99 19.13
C GLN A 31 21.51 -8.74 18.24
N CYS A 32 20.45 -7.92 18.24
CA CYS A 32 20.35 -6.76 17.33
C CYS A 32 20.32 -5.41 18.04
N THR A 33 20.40 -5.37 19.38
CA THR A 33 20.33 -4.16 20.22
C THR A 33 19.03 -3.36 20.17
N ASN A 34 18.03 -3.80 19.38
CA ASN A 34 16.72 -3.17 19.33
C ASN A 34 16.03 -3.21 20.70
N THR A 35 15.31 -2.14 21.01
CA THR A 35 14.51 -2.04 22.23
C THR A 35 13.17 -2.75 22.03
N ILE A 36 12.81 -3.65 22.95
CA ILE A 36 11.56 -4.42 22.91
C ILE A 36 10.78 -4.21 24.21
N ASN A 37 9.45 -4.22 24.13
CA ASN A 37 8.59 -4.23 25.31
C ASN A 37 8.39 -5.68 25.76
N ILE A 38 8.64 -5.96 27.04
CA ILE A 38 8.40 -7.28 27.63
C ILE A 38 6.93 -7.34 28.07
N PRO A 39 6.14 -8.35 27.67
CA PRO A 39 4.76 -8.49 28.13
C PRO A 39 4.73 -8.64 29.65
N ASN A 40 3.77 -7.99 30.30
CA ASN A 40 3.59 -8.09 31.74
C ASN A 40 2.78 -9.36 32.05
N PRO A 41 3.29 -10.31 32.85
CA PRO A 41 2.59 -11.56 33.13
C PRO A 41 1.27 -11.37 33.90
N ASN A 42 1.09 -10.22 34.56
CA ASN A 42 -0.17 -9.86 35.22
C ASN A 42 -1.15 -9.12 34.30
N ASP A 43 -0.70 -8.76 33.09
CA ASP A 43 -1.48 -8.03 32.09
C ASP A 43 -1.89 -8.98 30.96
N THR A 44 -1.99 -10.28 31.26
CA THR A 44 -3.06 -11.11 30.70
C THR A 44 -4.41 -10.50 31.13
N GLN A 45 -4.73 -9.33 30.57
CA GLN A 45 -6.02 -9.18 29.94
C GLN A 45 -6.13 -10.46 29.10
N THR A 46 -6.90 -11.45 29.56
CA THR A 46 -8.35 -11.38 29.41
C THR A 46 -8.53 -10.62 28.10
N GLU A 47 -8.09 -11.24 27.01
CA GLU A 47 -8.95 -11.20 25.85
C GLU A 47 -10.29 -11.60 26.46
N ASP A 48 -11.10 -10.59 26.76
CA ASP A 48 -12.52 -10.66 26.60
C ASP A 48 -12.68 -11.16 25.16
N ILE A 49 -12.46 -12.46 24.99
CA ILE A 49 -13.27 -13.34 24.21
C ILE A 49 -14.65 -12.96 24.72
N VAL A 50 -15.23 -11.94 24.08
CA VAL A 50 -16.65 -11.72 24.06
C VAL A 50 -17.16 -13.09 23.68
N SER A 51 -17.59 -13.82 24.70
CA SER A 51 -18.11 -15.14 24.52
C SER A 51 -19.26 -14.94 23.54
N ASP A 52 -19.28 -15.72 22.48
CA ASP A 52 -20.23 -15.63 21.36
C ASP A 52 -21.72 -15.57 21.80
N ALA A 53 -21.98 -15.80 23.08
CA ALA A 53 -23.25 -15.63 23.77
C ALA A 53 -23.70 -14.17 24.02
N ASP A 54 -22.82 -13.16 23.94
CA ASP A 54 -23.19 -11.73 24.12
C ASP A 54 -23.23 -10.93 22.81
N LEU A 55 -22.99 -11.58 21.66
CA LEU A 55 -23.34 -10.99 20.38
C LEU A 55 -24.88 -11.01 20.25
N PRO A 56 -25.55 -9.86 20.09
CA PRO A 56 -26.99 -9.84 19.96
C PRO A 56 -27.35 -10.68 18.71
N GLU A 57 -28.30 -11.59 18.90
CA GLU A 57 -28.84 -12.53 17.92
C GLU A 57 -29.60 -11.78 16.81
N VAL A 58 -28.91 -10.91 16.08
CA VAL A 58 -29.47 -10.07 15.02
C VAL A 58 -28.98 -10.61 13.68
N ALA A 59 -29.45 -11.81 13.32
CA ALA A 59 -29.65 -12.28 11.93
C ALA A 59 -29.75 -13.81 11.86
N VAL A 60 -30.68 -14.42 12.62
CA VAL A 60 -31.19 -15.75 12.26
C VAL A 60 -32.70 -15.69 12.17
N ASP A 61 -33.20 -14.78 11.34
CA ASP A 61 -34.55 -14.90 10.82
C ASP A 61 -34.48 -14.86 9.30
N GLY A 62 -34.84 -16.00 8.69
CA GLY A 62 -35.06 -16.19 7.28
C GLY A 62 -36.28 -15.41 6.80
N GLN A 63 -36.24 -14.09 6.95
CA GLN A 63 -37.22 -13.20 6.38
C GLN A 63 -36.97 -13.18 4.87
N LYS A 64 -37.77 -13.98 4.16
CA LYS A 64 -37.91 -13.97 2.71
C LYS A 64 -38.17 -12.53 2.30
N PHE A 65 -37.15 -11.87 1.76
CA PHE A 65 -37.27 -10.53 1.20
C PHE A 65 -38.26 -10.64 0.04
N VAL A 66 -39.51 -10.26 0.30
CA VAL A 66 -40.48 -9.98 -0.75
C VAL A 66 -40.02 -8.64 -1.32
N PRO A 67 -39.59 -8.57 -2.59
CA PRO A 67 -39.34 -7.28 -3.22
C PRO A 67 -40.66 -6.51 -3.15
N GLU A 68 -40.65 -5.38 -2.45
CA GLU A 68 -41.75 -4.45 -2.44
C GLU A 68 -41.87 -3.90 -3.88
N GLU A 69 -42.79 -4.48 -4.64
CA GLU A 69 -43.18 -4.01 -5.96
C GLU A 69 -43.83 -2.64 -5.82
N GLY A 70 -43.10 -1.61 -6.22
CA GLY A 70 -43.68 -0.38 -6.73
C GLY A 70 -43.66 0.80 -5.78
N ASP A 71 -42.49 1.42 -5.64
CA ASP A 71 -42.43 2.87 -5.45
C ASP A 71 -41.84 3.49 -6.71
N ALA A 72 -42.75 3.82 -7.64
CA ALA A 72 -42.40 4.59 -8.82
C ALA A 72 -41.92 5.97 -8.37
N PRO A 73 -40.84 6.53 -8.95
CA PRO A 73 -40.35 7.84 -8.57
C PRO A 73 -41.43 8.89 -8.76
N HIS A 74 -41.90 9.47 -7.65
CA HIS A 74 -42.78 10.63 -7.65
C HIS A 74 -42.02 11.81 -8.30
N PRO A 75 -42.54 12.45 -9.36
CA PRO A 75 -41.83 13.51 -10.07
C PRO A 75 -41.70 14.84 -9.30
N ASP A 76 -42.15 14.89 -8.04
CA ASP A 76 -42.22 16.11 -7.24
C ASP A 76 -41.35 16.06 -5.97
N ALA A 77 -40.31 15.22 -5.94
CA ALA A 77 -39.30 15.28 -4.89
C ALA A 77 -38.50 16.59 -5.00
N VAL A 78 -39.06 17.64 -4.40
CA VAL A 78 -38.42 18.93 -4.16
C VAL A 78 -37.06 18.62 -3.55
N THR A 79 -36.01 18.94 -4.30
CA THR A 79 -34.63 18.86 -3.82
C THR A 79 -34.57 19.68 -2.54
N PRO A 80 -34.26 19.08 -1.36
CA PRO A 80 -34.12 19.84 -0.14
C PRO A 80 -33.04 20.90 -0.38
N GLU A 81 -33.42 22.17 -0.25
CA GLU A 81 -32.48 23.27 -0.34
C GLU A 81 -31.31 23.01 0.63
N PRO A 82 -30.06 23.21 0.19
CA PRO A 82 -28.93 23.08 1.08
C PRO A 82 -29.13 24.01 2.28
N PRO A 83 -28.84 23.55 3.51
CA PRO A 83 -29.00 24.37 4.69
C PRO A 83 -28.22 25.67 4.51
N VAL A 84 -28.92 26.80 4.66
CA VAL A 84 -28.32 28.13 4.64
C VAL A 84 -27.32 28.20 5.78
N GLU A 85 -26.03 28.06 5.45
CA GLU A 85 -24.94 28.23 6.41
C GLU A 85 -24.96 29.67 6.93
N ASP A 86 -25.19 29.84 8.23
CA ASP A 86 -25.13 31.12 8.92
C ASP A 86 -23.69 31.67 8.82
N PRO A 87 -23.45 32.84 8.19
CA PRO A 87 -22.12 33.42 8.01
C PRO A 87 -21.41 33.80 9.33
N SER A 88 -22.05 33.58 10.48
CA SER A 88 -21.50 33.79 11.82
C SER A 88 -20.43 32.78 12.26
N GLU A 89 -20.45 31.53 11.76
CA GLU A 89 -19.58 30.45 12.26
C GLU A 89 -18.23 30.32 11.53
N ALA A 90 -18.08 30.89 10.34
CA ALA A 90 -16.84 30.81 9.56
C ALA A 90 -15.65 31.55 10.22
N ARG A 91 -15.88 32.38 11.25
CA ARG A 91 -14.84 33.20 11.88
C ARG A 91 -14.08 32.54 13.02
N ARG A 92 -14.48 31.35 13.50
CA ARG A 92 -13.81 30.69 14.65
C ARG A 92 -12.72 29.68 14.31
N ARG A 93 -12.56 29.26 13.05
CA ARG A 93 -11.62 28.17 12.70
C ARG A 93 -10.23 28.60 12.21
N ASN A 94 -9.93 29.90 12.11
CA ASN A 94 -8.65 30.38 11.54
C ASN A 94 -7.69 31.07 12.54
N SER A 95 -7.89 30.92 13.85
CA SER A 95 -7.02 31.53 14.88
C SER A 95 -6.03 30.52 15.49
N GLY A 96 -5.24 29.87 14.64
CA GLY A 96 -4.18 28.94 15.05
C GLY A 96 -2.77 29.51 14.83
N THR A 97 -2.56 30.78 15.19
CA THR A 97 -1.25 31.44 15.16
C THR A 97 -0.29 30.80 16.17
N GLY A 98 0.91 30.47 15.68
CA GLY A 98 1.98 29.88 16.45
C GLY A 98 2.46 30.74 17.61
N VAL A 99 2.87 30.05 18.68
CA VAL A 99 3.73 30.59 19.72
C VAL A 99 4.96 29.70 19.80
N ARG A 100 6.04 30.16 19.15
CA ARG A 100 7.39 29.73 19.48
C ARG A 100 7.67 30.20 20.91
N ARG A 101 7.74 29.28 21.86
CA ARG A 101 8.27 29.57 23.20
C ARG A 101 9.73 29.12 23.25
N ALA A 102 10.63 30.07 23.00
CA ALA A 102 11.97 30.02 23.54
C ALA A 102 11.83 30.27 25.06
N VAL A 103 12.12 29.25 25.87
CA VAL A 103 12.38 29.42 27.30
C VAL A 103 13.76 28.86 27.58
N SER A 104 14.73 29.75 27.47
CA SER A 104 15.96 29.72 28.23
C SER A 104 15.63 30.02 29.69
N GLN A 105 15.62 28.99 30.54
CA GLN A 105 15.80 29.16 31.98
C GLN A 105 16.70 28.05 32.53
N SER A 106 17.93 28.48 32.79
CA SER A 106 18.85 28.00 33.81
C SER A 106 18.12 27.66 35.11
N ILE A 107 18.18 26.39 35.52
CA ILE A 107 17.92 25.98 36.90
C ILE A 107 19.15 25.25 37.42
N THR A 108 19.57 25.78 38.55
CA THR A 108 20.67 25.50 39.45
C THR A 108 20.94 24.04 39.78
N SER A 109 22.24 23.76 39.86
CA SER A 109 22.92 22.81 40.74
C SER A 109 22.10 22.28 41.92
N ALA A 110 21.83 20.97 41.89
CA ALA A 110 21.69 20.17 43.10
C ALA A 110 22.63 18.97 42.97
N SER A 111 23.63 18.98 43.84
CA SER A 111 24.69 18.00 44.02
C SER A 111 24.13 16.64 44.43
N HIS A 112 24.34 15.62 43.58
CA HIS A 112 24.27 14.22 44.01
C HIS A 112 25.69 13.67 44.21
N PRO A 113 25.93 12.90 45.29
CA PRO A 113 27.25 12.37 45.61
C PRO A 113 27.69 11.35 44.57
N ARG A 114 28.86 11.64 43.99
CA ARG A 114 29.62 10.80 43.07
C ARG A 114 30.12 9.55 43.81
N VAL A 115 29.39 8.44 43.69
CA VAL A 115 29.90 7.12 44.07
C VAL A 115 30.99 6.75 43.07
N GLN A 116 32.26 6.87 43.48
CA GLN A 116 33.40 6.31 42.77
C GLN A 116 33.31 4.78 42.81
N ARG A 117 32.74 4.19 41.76
CA ARG A 117 32.83 2.73 41.54
C ARG A 117 34.09 2.45 40.73
N SER A 118 35.18 2.22 41.44
CA SER A 118 36.46 1.72 40.92
C SER A 118 36.26 0.29 40.43
N GLY A 119 35.80 0.14 39.19
CA GLY A 119 35.69 -1.13 38.49
C GLY A 119 36.59 -1.10 37.27
N THR A 120 37.72 -1.80 37.34
CA THR A 120 38.59 -2.13 36.22
C THR A 120 37.80 -2.94 35.19
N GLN A 121 37.16 -2.28 34.24
CA GLN A 121 36.58 -2.97 33.09
C GLN A 121 37.71 -3.40 32.15
N ALA A 122 37.80 -4.70 31.92
CA ALA A 122 38.64 -5.29 30.90
C ALA A 122 38.26 -4.67 29.54
N ARG A 123 39.24 -4.04 28.88
CA ARG A 123 39.10 -3.53 27.52
C ARG A 123 38.84 -4.71 26.59
N TYR A 124 37.59 -4.88 26.17
CA TYR A 124 37.22 -5.83 25.13
C TYR A 124 37.67 -5.23 23.79
N SER A 125 38.76 -5.75 23.23
CA SER A 125 39.16 -5.44 21.86
C SER A 125 38.16 -6.12 20.91
N PRO A 126 37.42 -5.37 20.08
CA PRO A 126 36.52 -5.98 19.12
C PRO A 126 37.31 -6.81 18.09
N PRO A 127 36.78 -7.96 17.64
CA PRO A 127 37.41 -8.75 16.59
C PRO A 127 37.54 -7.95 15.29
N PRO A 128 38.59 -8.18 14.49
CA PRO A 128 38.83 -7.46 13.24
C PRO A 128 37.65 -7.66 12.27
N ALA A 129 37.20 -6.56 11.67
CA ALA A 129 36.11 -6.56 10.72
C ALA A 129 36.44 -7.45 9.50
N PRO A 130 35.47 -8.18 8.94
CA PRO A 130 35.67 -9.01 7.76
C PRO A 130 36.08 -8.15 6.56
N ALA A 131 37.05 -8.66 5.79
CA ALA A 131 37.61 -8.00 4.63
C ALA A 131 36.53 -7.67 3.59
N LYS A 132 36.56 -6.43 3.09
CA LYS A 132 35.66 -5.97 2.02
C LYS A 132 35.93 -6.77 0.73
N PRO A 133 34.90 -7.26 0.02
CA PRO A 133 35.09 -7.94 -1.25
C PRO A 133 35.63 -6.97 -2.30
N ALA A 134 36.58 -7.46 -3.11
CA ALA A 134 37.21 -6.68 -4.17
C ALA A 134 36.20 -6.27 -5.26
N PRO A 135 36.28 -5.05 -5.82
CA PRO A 135 35.40 -4.60 -6.88
C PRO A 135 35.65 -5.41 -8.16
N SER A 136 34.63 -6.14 -8.63
CA SER A 136 34.69 -6.90 -9.88
C SER A 136 34.64 -5.97 -11.09
N SER A 137 35.67 -6.08 -11.92
CA SER A 137 36.15 -5.18 -12.98
C SER A 137 35.28 -5.02 -14.24
N ASN A 138 34.01 -5.44 -14.28
CA ASN A 138 33.25 -5.51 -15.56
C ASN A 138 32.18 -4.42 -15.76
N GLN A 139 32.09 -3.43 -14.87
CA GLN A 139 31.02 -2.43 -14.90
C GLN A 139 31.18 -1.37 -16.03
N GLY A 140 32.39 -1.21 -16.58
CA GLY A 140 32.66 -0.22 -17.63
C GLY A 140 32.13 -0.58 -19.02
N MET A 141 31.99 -1.88 -19.35
CA MET A 141 31.61 -2.31 -20.70
C MET A 141 30.09 -2.27 -20.96
N ILE A 142 29.28 -2.44 -19.92
CA ILE A 142 27.81 -2.44 -20.03
C ILE A 142 27.27 -1.02 -20.28
N ILE A 143 27.91 0.01 -19.69
CA ILE A 143 27.48 1.41 -19.85
C ILE A 143 27.68 1.90 -21.30
N GLY A 144 28.72 1.42 -22.00
CA GLY A 144 28.98 1.81 -23.39
C GLY A 144 27.92 1.32 -24.38
N ILE A 145 27.38 0.12 -24.18
CA ILE A 145 26.38 -0.48 -25.09
C ILE A 145 25.02 0.25 -24.96
N VAL A 146 24.62 0.59 -23.73
CA VAL A 146 23.33 1.28 -23.49
C VAL A 146 23.30 2.66 -24.13
N LEU A 147 24.40 3.43 -24.05
CA LEU A 147 24.47 4.76 -24.66
C LEU A 147 24.45 4.71 -26.20
N GLY A 148 25.08 3.70 -26.81
CA GLY A 148 25.06 3.51 -28.26
C GLY A 148 23.65 3.23 -28.82
N VAL A 149 22.86 2.42 -28.13
CA VAL A 149 21.48 2.08 -28.56
C VAL A 149 20.54 3.29 -28.44
N VAL A 150 20.68 4.09 -27.38
CA VAL A 150 19.86 5.31 -27.22
C VAL A 150 20.16 6.34 -28.31
N ALA A 151 21.44 6.53 -28.67
CA ALA A 151 21.81 7.45 -29.75
C ALA A 151 21.23 7.03 -31.10
N LEU A 152 21.23 5.74 -31.42
CA LEU A 152 20.63 5.21 -32.65
C LEU A 152 19.11 5.38 -32.71
N LEU A 153 18.41 5.19 -31.58
CA LEU A 153 16.96 5.38 -31.50
C LEU A 153 16.57 6.86 -31.68
N VAL A 154 17.35 7.79 -31.12
CA VAL A 154 17.10 9.24 -31.30
C VAL A 154 17.29 9.64 -32.77
N ILE A 155 18.33 9.13 -33.45
CA ILE A 155 18.55 9.39 -34.88
C ILE A 155 17.39 8.83 -35.73
N ALA A 156 16.91 7.63 -35.43
CA ALA A 156 15.78 7.03 -36.15
C ALA A 156 14.48 7.85 -36.02
N PHE A 157 14.18 8.39 -34.83
CA PHE A 157 13.02 9.25 -34.62
C PHE A 157 13.11 10.59 -35.36
N VAL A 158 14.30 11.19 -35.44
CA VAL A 158 14.50 12.46 -36.15
C VAL A 158 14.38 12.31 -37.67
N VAL A 159 14.79 11.16 -38.23
CA VAL A 159 14.69 10.92 -39.68
C VAL A 159 13.26 10.59 -40.14
N VAL A 160 12.44 9.97 -39.29
CA VAL A 160 11.04 9.61 -39.63
C VAL A 160 10.04 10.74 -39.31
N GLY A 161 10.41 11.70 -38.45
CA GLY A 161 9.51 12.77 -37.97
C GLY A 161 9.29 13.97 -38.90
N LYS A 162 9.95 14.07 -40.06
CA LYS A 162 9.66 15.13 -41.05
C LYS A 162 8.53 14.68 -41.99
N LYS A 163 7.29 14.68 -41.50
CA LYS A 163 6.09 14.63 -42.34
C LYS A 163 5.28 15.89 -42.08
N ASP A 164 5.07 16.67 -43.13
CA ASP A 164 4.69 18.08 -43.11
C ASP A 164 3.41 18.40 -42.29
N PRO A 165 3.44 19.41 -41.40
CA PRO A 165 2.25 19.94 -40.75
C PRO A 165 1.56 20.93 -41.69
N GLY A 166 0.85 20.41 -42.70
CA GLY A 166 0.39 21.26 -43.80
C GLY A 166 -0.82 20.78 -44.56
N LYS A 167 -1.88 20.31 -43.89
CA LYS A 167 -3.23 20.29 -44.47
C LYS A 167 -4.30 20.09 -43.40
N LEU A 168 -4.96 21.18 -43.04
CA LEU A 168 -6.26 21.14 -42.38
C LEU A 168 -7.26 20.47 -43.34
N PRO A 169 -7.91 19.36 -42.98
CA PRO A 169 -8.95 18.80 -43.82
C PRO A 169 -10.18 19.71 -43.80
N HIS A 170 -10.60 20.12 -45.00
CA HIS A 170 -11.91 20.66 -45.29
C HIS A 170 -13.00 19.87 -44.57
N GLN A 171 -13.92 20.56 -43.88
CA GLN A 171 -15.21 19.99 -43.51
C GLN A 171 -15.94 19.51 -44.79
N PRO A 172 -16.24 18.21 -44.93
CA PRO A 172 -17.12 17.75 -45.98
C PRO A 172 -18.55 18.18 -45.65
N LYS A 173 -19.17 18.85 -46.63
CA LYS A 173 -20.60 19.18 -46.65
C LYS A 173 -21.43 17.91 -46.45
N ALA A 174 -22.55 18.09 -45.75
CA ALA A 174 -23.60 17.10 -45.51
C ALA A 174 -24.02 16.38 -46.81
N GLY A 175 -23.33 15.28 -47.10
CA GLY A 175 -23.68 14.30 -48.09
C GLY A 175 -24.55 13.25 -47.41
N ARG A 176 -25.72 13.02 -47.99
CA ARG A 176 -26.66 11.96 -47.66
C ARG A 176 -26.02 10.63 -48.04
N ASP A 177 -25.09 10.16 -47.22
CA ASP A 177 -24.35 8.93 -47.45
C ASP A 177 -25.14 7.72 -46.94
N LYS A 178 -25.21 6.75 -47.85
CA LYS A 178 -25.75 5.40 -47.74
C LYS A 178 -25.47 4.75 -46.39
N ASP A 179 -26.44 3.97 -45.94
CA ASP A 179 -26.35 2.95 -44.89
C ASP A 179 -25.05 2.15 -45.00
N LYS A 180 -23.99 2.67 -44.38
CA LYS A 180 -22.70 2.02 -44.26
C LYS A 180 -22.87 1.03 -43.13
N GLU A 181 -23.11 -0.21 -43.54
CA GLU A 181 -23.03 -1.45 -42.76
C GLU A 181 -22.30 -1.21 -41.44
N ARG A 182 -23.10 -1.03 -40.38
CA ARG A 182 -22.62 -0.70 -39.04
C ARG A 182 -21.80 -1.89 -38.58
N ASP A 183 -20.47 -1.75 -38.58
CA ASP A 183 -19.56 -2.77 -38.07
C ASP A 183 -20.12 -3.27 -36.73
N PRO A 184 -20.29 -4.60 -36.56
CA PRO A 184 -20.93 -5.15 -35.39
C PRO A 184 -20.21 -4.61 -34.15
N ALA A 185 -20.98 -3.98 -33.26
CA ALA A 185 -20.44 -3.39 -32.04
C ALA A 185 -19.49 -4.41 -31.38
N PRO A 186 -18.29 -3.98 -30.94
CA PRO A 186 -17.30 -4.89 -30.39
C PRO A 186 -17.97 -5.71 -29.28
N LYS A 187 -18.05 -7.02 -29.50
CA LYS A 187 -18.68 -7.93 -28.55
C LYS A 187 -17.93 -7.81 -27.24
N THR A 188 -18.62 -7.36 -26.20
CA THR A 188 -18.05 -7.32 -24.85
C THR A 188 -17.62 -8.75 -24.51
N PRO A 189 -16.35 -8.98 -24.12
CA PRO A 189 -15.90 -10.31 -23.77
C PRO A 189 -16.78 -10.87 -22.65
N GLN A 190 -17.35 -12.05 -22.86
CA GLN A 190 -18.11 -12.75 -21.82
C GLN A 190 -17.13 -13.48 -20.90
N TYR A 191 -16.98 -12.94 -19.70
CA TYR A 191 -16.19 -13.54 -18.63
C TYR A 191 -17.08 -14.40 -17.73
N SER A 192 -16.52 -15.46 -17.14
CA SER A 192 -17.18 -16.20 -16.07
C SER A 192 -17.41 -15.29 -14.85
N ALA A 193 -18.30 -15.65 -13.93
CA ALA A 193 -18.56 -14.85 -12.73
C ALA A 193 -17.29 -14.65 -11.88
N GLU A 194 -16.44 -15.69 -11.79
CA GLU A 194 -15.16 -15.64 -11.07
C GLU A 194 -14.15 -14.72 -11.76
N ASP A 195 -14.06 -14.79 -13.09
CA ASP A 195 -13.23 -13.88 -13.87
C ASP A 195 -13.70 -12.43 -13.73
N GLN A 196 -15.02 -12.17 -13.70
CA GLN A 196 -15.57 -10.83 -13.48
C GLN A 196 -15.17 -10.26 -12.11
N ALA A 197 -15.23 -11.08 -11.05
CA ALA A 197 -14.79 -10.69 -9.72
C ALA A 197 -13.29 -10.35 -9.70
N LEU A 198 -12.48 -11.16 -10.38
CA LEU A 198 -11.04 -10.95 -10.49
C LEU A 198 -10.69 -9.69 -11.33
N VAL A 199 -11.43 -9.43 -12.40
CA VAL A 199 -11.33 -8.19 -13.19
C VAL A 199 -11.65 -6.97 -12.32
N ALA A 200 -12.79 -6.98 -11.62
CA ALA A 200 -13.19 -5.88 -10.75
C ALA A 200 -12.11 -5.60 -9.69
N ARG A 201 -11.61 -6.66 -9.04
CA ARG A 201 -10.54 -6.55 -8.04
C ARG A 201 -9.25 -5.97 -8.62
N THR A 202 -8.91 -6.32 -9.86
CA THR A 202 -7.73 -5.79 -10.55
C THR A 202 -7.86 -4.30 -10.84
N LEU A 203 -9.06 -3.85 -11.24
CA LEU A 203 -9.33 -2.43 -11.48
C LEU A 203 -9.33 -1.63 -10.17
N ASP A 204 -9.83 -2.19 -9.06
CA ASP A 204 -9.74 -1.57 -7.74
C ASP A 204 -8.28 -1.39 -7.28
N TYR A 205 -7.44 -2.40 -7.52
CA TYR A 205 -5.99 -2.32 -7.26
C TYR A 205 -5.36 -1.19 -8.09
N ALA A 206 -5.63 -1.14 -9.39
CA ALA A 206 -5.09 -0.09 -10.25
C ALA A 206 -5.54 1.31 -9.80
N ALA A 207 -6.80 1.46 -9.38
CA ALA A 207 -7.33 2.70 -8.82
C ALA A 207 -6.71 3.07 -7.47
N ALA A 208 -6.38 2.10 -6.62
CA ALA A 208 -5.67 2.34 -5.36
C ALA A 208 -4.24 2.86 -5.61
N VAL A 209 -3.51 2.25 -6.55
CA VAL A 209 -2.16 2.69 -6.95
C VAL A 209 -2.21 4.10 -7.55
N ASN A 210 -3.16 4.38 -8.45
CA ASN A 210 -3.32 5.70 -9.07
C ASN A 210 -3.64 6.82 -8.07
N ARG A 211 -4.31 6.50 -6.95
CA ARG A 211 -4.58 7.44 -5.87
C ARG A 211 -3.37 7.68 -4.96
N GLY A 212 -2.32 6.87 -5.09
CA GLY A 212 -1.17 6.91 -4.20
C GLY A 212 -1.52 6.51 -2.76
N ASP A 213 -2.52 5.64 -2.56
CA ASP A 213 -2.92 5.18 -1.24
C ASP A 213 -2.26 3.83 -0.91
N ALA A 214 -1.08 3.88 -0.30
CA ALA A 214 -0.33 2.68 0.09
C ALA A 214 -1.11 1.77 1.05
N GLY A 215 -2.02 2.33 1.86
CA GLY A 215 -2.86 1.56 2.77
C GLY A 215 -3.90 0.72 2.03
N GLN A 216 -4.50 1.27 0.97
CA GLN A 216 -5.40 0.51 0.09
C GLN A 216 -4.64 -0.52 -0.75
N VAL A 217 -3.47 -0.14 -1.30
CA VAL A 217 -2.62 -1.07 -2.07
C VAL A 217 -2.22 -2.28 -1.22
N PHE A 218 -1.87 -2.05 0.05
CA PHE A 218 -1.51 -3.11 0.99
C PHE A 218 -2.60 -4.17 1.17
N ARG A 219 -3.90 -3.80 1.11
CA ARG A 219 -5.04 -4.73 1.26
C ARG A 219 -5.11 -5.80 0.17
N PHE A 220 -4.38 -5.65 -0.92
CA PHE A 220 -4.33 -6.64 -1.99
C PHE A 220 -3.20 -7.66 -1.81
N TYR A 221 -2.28 -7.50 -0.85
CA TYR A 221 -1.09 -8.36 -0.69
C TYR A 221 -1.05 -9.14 0.62
N THR A 222 -1.97 -8.90 1.56
CA THR A 222 -1.92 -9.48 2.90
C THR A 222 -2.37 -10.94 2.90
N TYR A 223 -1.39 -11.86 2.92
CA TYR A 223 -1.64 -13.28 3.23
C TYR A 223 -0.77 -13.81 4.38
N ASP A 224 0.41 -13.23 4.62
CA ASP A 224 1.35 -13.74 5.61
C ASP A 224 1.79 -12.64 6.61
N PRO A 225 1.52 -12.79 7.92
CA PRO A 225 1.96 -11.83 8.93
C PRO A 225 3.48 -11.70 9.01
N GLU A 226 4.26 -12.72 8.63
CA GLU A 226 5.72 -12.63 8.62
C GLU A 226 6.25 -11.72 7.48
N GLU A 227 5.47 -11.57 6.39
CA GLU A 227 5.81 -10.71 5.26
C GLU A 227 5.17 -9.32 5.31
N GLU A 228 4.21 -9.09 6.22
CA GLU A 228 3.45 -7.83 6.34
C GLU A 228 4.34 -6.59 6.26
N ARG A 229 5.43 -6.56 7.04
CA ARG A 229 6.33 -5.40 7.06
C ARG A 229 7.02 -5.17 5.71
N LYS A 230 7.44 -6.25 5.04
CA LYS A 230 8.11 -6.16 3.72
C LYS A 230 7.12 -5.71 2.66
N VAL A 231 5.91 -6.26 2.67
CA VAL A 231 4.82 -5.89 1.78
C VAL A 231 4.46 -4.41 1.96
N ARG A 232 4.33 -3.94 3.20
CA ARG A 232 4.02 -2.53 3.48
C ARG A 232 5.10 -1.58 2.96
N ILE A 233 6.38 -1.93 3.14
CA ILE A 233 7.50 -1.16 2.58
C ILE A 233 7.40 -1.12 1.05
N ARG A 234 7.20 -2.27 0.39
CA ARG A 234 7.12 -2.37 -1.07
C ARG A 234 5.89 -1.66 -1.66
N ALA A 235 4.74 -1.73 -1.01
CA ALA A 235 3.54 -0.98 -1.40
C ALA A 235 3.77 0.54 -1.30
N THR A 236 4.49 0.98 -0.26
CA THR A 236 4.89 2.40 -0.12
C THR A 236 5.87 2.80 -1.22
N GLU A 237 6.89 1.98 -1.51
CA GLU A 237 7.84 2.22 -2.61
C GLU A 237 7.14 2.31 -3.98
N LEU A 238 6.16 1.45 -4.25
CA LEU A 238 5.39 1.47 -5.49
C LEU A 238 4.63 2.80 -5.67
N VAL A 239 4.02 3.28 -4.59
CA VAL A 239 3.32 4.58 -4.56
C VAL A 239 4.30 5.75 -4.70
N ASP A 240 5.43 5.71 -3.98
CA ASP A 240 6.47 6.76 -4.01
C ASP A 240 7.11 6.91 -5.39
N GLN A 241 7.20 5.83 -6.16
CA GLN A 241 7.66 5.85 -7.55
C GLN A 241 6.67 6.52 -8.51
N LYS A 242 5.48 6.92 -8.03
CA LYS A 242 4.41 7.53 -8.83
C LYS A 242 4.02 6.68 -10.03
N VAL A 243 4.00 5.35 -9.86
CA VAL A 243 3.52 4.44 -10.88
C VAL A 243 2.04 4.74 -11.12
N THR A 244 1.67 5.01 -12.37
CA THR A 244 0.28 5.21 -12.77
C THR A 244 -0.13 4.17 -13.82
N TYR A 245 -1.31 3.59 -13.60
CA TYR A 245 -2.00 2.75 -14.54
C TYR A 245 -3.08 3.59 -15.22
N GLU A 246 -2.71 4.41 -16.20
CA GLU A 246 -3.65 5.19 -17.00
C GLU A 246 -4.48 4.29 -17.91
N ASN A 247 -5.81 4.45 -17.88
CA ASN A 247 -6.77 3.69 -18.69
C ASN A 247 -6.50 2.17 -18.69
N PRO A 248 -6.52 1.51 -17.51
CA PRO A 248 -6.24 0.09 -17.44
C PRO A 248 -7.32 -0.69 -18.20
N GLN A 249 -6.90 -1.51 -19.17
CA GLN A 249 -7.79 -2.38 -19.94
C GLN A 249 -7.34 -3.83 -19.81
N VAL A 250 -8.24 -4.70 -19.33
CA VAL A 250 -7.93 -6.13 -19.20
C VAL A 250 -7.87 -6.77 -20.59
N LYS A 251 -6.73 -7.39 -20.92
CA LYS A 251 -6.52 -8.16 -22.14
C LYS A 251 -6.91 -9.61 -21.97
N SER A 252 -6.50 -10.21 -20.85
CA SER A 252 -6.84 -11.60 -20.52
C SER A 252 -7.00 -11.75 -19.01
N VAL A 253 -7.91 -12.64 -18.63
CA VAL A 253 -8.17 -13.03 -17.25
C VAL A 253 -8.42 -14.54 -17.22
N SER A 254 -7.88 -15.19 -16.19
CA SER A 254 -8.12 -16.60 -15.91
C SER A 254 -8.12 -16.78 -14.40
N ALA A 255 -9.31 -16.86 -13.80
CA ALA A 255 -9.49 -17.16 -12.38
C ALA A 255 -8.86 -18.51 -12.01
N ALA A 256 -8.99 -19.51 -12.89
CA ALA A 256 -8.40 -20.84 -12.68
C ALA A 256 -6.87 -20.81 -12.49
N SER A 257 -6.17 -19.91 -13.19
CA SER A 257 -4.73 -19.72 -13.01
C SER A 257 -4.37 -18.52 -12.12
N GLY A 258 -5.38 -17.77 -11.66
CA GLY A 258 -5.21 -16.51 -10.95
C GLY A 258 -4.45 -15.45 -11.76
N THR A 259 -4.44 -15.50 -13.09
CA THR A 259 -3.61 -14.58 -13.88
C THR A 259 -4.47 -13.51 -14.54
N VAL A 260 -4.06 -12.24 -14.39
CA VAL A 260 -4.68 -11.11 -15.11
C VAL A 260 -3.61 -10.34 -15.85
N THR A 261 -3.80 -10.15 -17.16
CA THR A 261 -2.96 -9.28 -17.97
C THR A 261 -3.78 -8.09 -18.41
N PHE A 262 -3.31 -6.88 -18.10
CA PHE A 262 -3.95 -5.64 -18.51
C PHE A 262 -2.94 -4.69 -19.16
N THR A 263 -3.43 -3.86 -20.07
CA THR A 263 -2.67 -2.74 -20.63
C THR A 263 -2.86 -1.49 -19.81
N HIS A 264 -1.81 -0.67 -19.71
CA HIS A 264 -1.88 0.66 -19.11
C HIS A 264 -0.99 1.66 -19.87
N GLY A 265 -1.36 2.94 -19.79
CA GLY A 265 -0.62 4.05 -20.40
C GLY A 265 -0.40 3.87 -21.91
N ALA A 266 0.85 4.04 -22.35
CA ALA A 266 1.29 3.92 -23.75
C ALA A 266 1.26 2.48 -24.31
N GLY A 267 0.23 1.69 -23.98
CA GLY A 267 0.07 0.30 -24.41
C GLY A 267 1.01 -0.69 -23.71
N LYS A 268 1.59 -0.32 -22.55
CA LYS A 268 2.42 -1.24 -21.77
C LYS A 268 1.55 -2.32 -21.15
N GLU A 269 2.02 -3.55 -21.17
CA GLU A 269 1.32 -4.68 -20.54
C GLU A 269 1.88 -4.96 -19.15
N LYS A 270 0.99 -5.22 -18.20
CA LYS A 270 1.32 -5.73 -16.88
C LYS A 270 0.52 -7.00 -16.65
N SER A 271 1.22 -8.05 -16.23
CA SER A 271 0.60 -9.28 -15.74
C SER A 271 0.69 -9.30 -14.21
N LEU A 272 -0.38 -9.72 -13.55
CA LEU A 272 -0.46 -9.93 -12.12
C LEU A 272 -0.91 -11.35 -11.84
N GLN A 273 -0.21 -12.01 -10.92
CA GLN A 273 -0.64 -13.28 -10.35
C GLN A 273 -1.43 -13.04 -9.07
N TRP A 274 -2.58 -13.68 -8.99
CA TRP A 274 -3.54 -13.62 -7.91
C TRP A 274 -3.72 -15.02 -7.32
N LYS A 275 -4.07 -15.06 -6.05
CA LYS A 275 -4.40 -16.26 -5.30
C LYS A 275 -5.65 -15.97 -4.49
N GLN A 276 -6.58 -16.92 -4.48
CA GLN A 276 -7.76 -16.82 -3.64
C GLN A 276 -7.42 -17.27 -2.21
N VAL A 277 -7.79 -16.44 -1.24
CA VAL A 277 -7.61 -16.67 0.20
C VAL A 277 -8.94 -16.35 0.86
N ASP A 278 -9.56 -17.33 1.51
CA ASP A 278 -10.85 -17.16 2.19
C ASP A 278 -11.90 -16.50 1.29
N ASN A 279 -11.97 -16.95 0.04
CA ASN A 279 -12.82 -16.40 -1.04
C ASN A 279 -12.48 -14.98 -1.52
N VAL A 280 -11.38 -14.39 -1.07
CA VAL A 280 -10.91 -13.07 -1.51
C VAL A 280 -9.68 -13.20 -2.40
N TRP A 281 -9.69 -12.52 -3.54
CA TRP A 281 -8.54 -12.45 -4.45
C TRP A 281 -7.45 -11.51 -3.91
N MET A 282 -6.26 -12.08 -3.71
CA MET A 282 -5.04 -11.40 -3.26
C MET A 282 -3.94 -11.55 -4.31
N ILE A 283 -3.06 -10.57 -4.47
CA ILE A 283 -1.90 -10.62 -5.35
C ILE A 283 -0.86 -11.54 -4.72
N ALA A 284 -0.50 -12.60 -5.44
CA ALA A 284 0.48 -13.60 -5.03
C ALA A 284 1.93 -13.12 -5.23
N GLU A 285 2.14 -12.21 -6.17
CA GLU A 285 3.45 -11.61 -6.44
C GLU A 285 3.81 -10.55 -5.41
N LYS A 286 5.11 -10.41 -5.13
CA LYS A 286 5.60 -9.28 -4.33
C LYS A 286 5.46 -8.00 -5.14
N PRO A 287 5.12 -6.85 -4.53
CA PRO A 287 5.04 -5.60 -5.26
C PRO A 287 6.42 -5.32 -5.87
N SER A 288 6.47 -5.37 -7.21
CA SER A 288 7.64 -4.97 -7.98
C SER A 288 7.36 -3.61 -8.60
N PRO A 289 8.31 -2.66 -8.49
CA PRO A 289 8.42 -1.51 -9.39
C PRO A 289 8.17 -1.88 -10.85
#